data_AF-A0A831YF33-F1
#
_entry.id   AF-A0A831YF33-F1
#
_cell.length_a   1.000
_cell.length_b   1.000
_cell.length_c   1.000
_cell.angle_alpha   90.00
_cell.angle_beta   90.00
_cell.angle_gamma   90.00
#
_symmetry.space_group_name_H-M   'P 1'
#
loop_
_entity.id
_entity.type
_entity.pdbx_description
1 polymer ?
#
loop_
_entity_poly.entity_id
_entity_poly.type
_entity_poly.pdbx_seq_one_letter_code
_entity_poly.pdbx_strand_id
1 'polypeptide(L)'
;MYSIASVKCPICGVEFRPTLRSSNREEAEVMCPNGHIFTVFVPSGDSVLDCEIRDWERFGLLPQATQQAVLEVIYSGKVPNELQSLMRRLKEAGIVVCT
;
A
#
# COMPACT_ATOMS: atom_id res chain seq x y z
N MET A 1 -11.81 1.47 -9.28
CA MET A 1 -11.76 0.01 -9.52
C MET A 1 -10.31 -0.40 -9.51
N TYR A 2 -9.82 -1.01 -8.42
CA TYR A 2 -8.44 -1.46 -8.33
C TYR A 2 -8.27 -2.69 -9.22
N SER A 3 -7.48 -2.57 -10.29
CA SER A 3 -7.14 -3.70 -11.16
C SER A 3 -6.12 -4.56 -10.43
N ILE A 4 -6.56 -5.73 -9.96
CA ILE A 4 -5.69 -6.73 -9.34
C ILE A 4 -4.82 -7.33 -10.45
N ALA A 5 -3.51 -7.41 -10.22
CA ALA A 5 -2.57 -8.05 -11.13
C ALA A 5 -3.01 -9.49 -11.43
N SER A 6 -2.83 -9.95 -12.66
CA SER A 6 -3.05 -11.35 -13.04
C SER A 6 -2.07 -12.26 -12.27
N VAL A 7 -2.59 -13.35 -11.69
CA VAL A 7 -1.78 -14.33 -10.95
C VAL A 7 -1.69 -15.62 -11.76
N LYS A 8 -0.53 -16.29 -11.68
CA LYS A 8 -0.29 -17.59 -12.33
C LYS A 8 -0.36 -18.70 -11.30
N CYS A 9 -1.17 -19.73 -11.57
CA CYS A 9 -1.23 -20.90 -10.70
C CYS A 9 0.09 -21.67 -10.73
N PRO A 10 0.75 -21.94 -9.59
CA PRO A 10 2.02 -22.67 -9.55
C PRO A 10 1.86 -24.16 -9.90
N ILE A 11 0.64 -24.71 -9.83
CA ILE A 11 0.37 -26.13 -10.06
C ILE A 11 0.07 -26.42 -11.53
N CYS A 12 -0.80 -25.63 -12.16
CA CYS A 12 -1.23 -25.87 -13.55
C CYS A 12 -0.83 -24.77 -14.54
N GLY A 13 -0.18 -23.71 -14.08
CA GLY A 13 0.35 -22.64 -14.95
C GLY A 13 -0.68 -21.70 -15.55
N VAL A 14 -1.98 -21.85 -15.23
CA VAL A 14 -3.03 -20.95 -15.74
C VAL A 14 -2.90 -19.56 -15.14
N GLU A 15 -2.99 -18.53 -15.98
CA GLU A 15 -3.05 -17.14 -15.56
C GLU A 15 -4.51 -16.69 -15.43
N PHE A 16 -4.86 -16.07 -14.31
CA PHE A 16 -6.23 -15.63 -14.05
C PHE A 16 -6.24 -14.38 -13.15
N ARG A 17 -7.39 -13.70 -13.10
CA ARG A 17 -7.61 -12.58 -12.19
C ARG A 17 -8.34 -13.09 -10.95
N PRO A 18 -7.72 -13.10 -9.77
CA PRO A 18 -8.35 -13.62 -8.58
C PRO A 18 -9.41 -12.64 -8.05
N THR A 19 -10.55 -13.17 -7.62
CA THR A 19 -11.56 -12.40 -6.89
C THR A 19 -11.30 -12.60 -5.40
N LEU A 20 -10.59 -11.66 -4.77
CA LEU A 20 -10.23 -11.73 -3.35
C LEU A 20 -11.51 -11.66 -2.49
N ARG A 21 -11.84 -12.72 -1.75
CA ARG A 21 -13.03 -12.76 -0.87
C ARG A 21 -12.77 -12.22 0.53
N SER A 22 -11.53 -12.28 1.00
CA SER A 22 -11.04 -11.64 2.23
C SER A 22 -9.51 -11.51 2.17
N SER A 23 -8.97 -10.47 2.80
CA SER A 23 -7.52 -10.22 2.86
C SER A 23 -7.09 -10.13 4.32
N ASN A 24 -6.15 -10.98 4.74
CA ASN A 24 -5.44 -10.79 5.99
C ASN A 24 -4.06 -10.20 5.68
N ARG A 25 -3.99 -8.87 5.79
CA ARG A 25 -2.83 -7.97 5.85
C ARG A 25 -1.69 -8.08 4.81
N GLU A 26 -1.36 -9.25 4.25
CA GLU A 26 -0.28 -9.45 3.27
C GLU A 26 -0.48 -10.68 2.35
N GLU A 27 -1.34 -11.63 2.73
CA GLU A 27 -1.57 -12.87 1.98
C GLU A 27 -3.06 -13.08 1.73
N ALA A 28 -3.39 -13.58 0.54
CA ALA A 28 -4.75 -14.00 0.22
C ALA A 28 -4.75 -15.41 -0.37
N GLU A 29 -5.68 -16.22 0.11
CA GLU A 29 -5.97 -17.52 -0.47
C GLU A 29 -6.81 -17.32 -1.73
N VAL A 30 -6.34 -17.91 -2.84
CA VAL A 30 -7.00 -17.85 -4.14
C VAL A 30 -7.18 -19.24 -4.70
N MET A 31 -8.27 -19.43 -5.43
CA MET A 31 -8.55 -20.67 -6.15
C MET A 31 -8.48 -20.41 -7.65
N CYS A 32 -7.65 -21.17 -8.35
CA CYS A 32 -7.62 -21.10 -9.82
C CYS A 32 -8.88 -21.74 -10.44
N PRO A 33 -9.18 -21.46 -11.72
CA PRO A 33 -10.31 -22.07 -12.44
C PRO A 33 -10.29 -23.61 -12.48
N ASN A 34 -9.10 -24.21 -12.32
CA ASN A 34 -8.90 -25.66 -12.28
C ASN A 34 -9.07 -26.27 -10.87
N GLY A 35 -9.46 -25.47 -9.86
CA GLY A 35 -9.78 -25.95 -8.51
C GLY A 35 -8.59 -26.05 -7.55
N HIS A 36 -7.38 -25.67 -7.96
CA HIS A 36 -6.24 -25.60 -7.03
C HIS A 36 -6.31 -24.36 -6.15
N ILE A 37 -6.09 -24.56 -4.85
CA ILE A 37 -6.04 -23.52 -3.82
C ILE A 37 -4.57 -23.24 -3.49
N PHE A 38 -4.19 -21.97 -3.47
CA PHE A 38 -2.86 -21.53 -3.09
C PHE A 38 -2.90 -20.10 -2.54
N THR A 39 -1.88 -19.73 -1.79
CA THR A 39 -1.72 -18.38 -1.27
C THR A 39 -0.94 -17.51 -2.25
N VAL A 40 -1.38 -16.27 -2.41
CA VAL A 40 -0.65 -15.23 -3.13
C VAL A 40 -0.38 -14.07 -2.20
N PHE A 41 0.80 -13.49 -2.34
CA PHE A 41 1.08 -12.18 -1.76
C PHE A 41 0.28 -11.14 -2.53
N VAL A 42 -0.68 -10.54 -1.85
CA VAL A 42 -1.37 -9.37 -2.40
C VAL A 42 -0.61 -8.19 -1.83
N PRO A 43 0.08 -7.37 -2.66
CA PRO A 43 0.55 -6.09 -2.19
C PRO A 43 -0.69 -5.30 -1.76
N SER A 44 -0.95 -5.29 -0.46
CA SER A 44 -1.88 -4.35 0.14
C SER A 44 -1.49 -2.98 -0.40
N GLY A 45 -2.45 -2.24 -0.96
CA GLY A 45 -2.21 -0.85 -1.40
C GLY A 45 -1.67 0.05 -0.27
N ASP A 46 -1.66 -0.46 0.96
CA ASP A 46 -0.88 0.01 2.09
C ASP A 46 0.59 -0.35 1.88
N SER A 47 1.29 0.42 1.04
CA SER A 47 2.74 0.38 1.03
C SER A 47 3.23 0.71 2.44
N VAL A 48 3.78 -0.29 3.13
CA VAL A 48 4.48 -0.06 4.39
C VAL A 48 5.72 0.75 4.03
N LEU A 49 5.75 2.00 4.45
CA LEU A 49 6.84 2.92 4.16
C LEU A 49 7.37 3.45 5.48
N ASP A 50 8.64 3.17 5.74
CA ASP A 50 9.37 3.82 6.82
C ASP A 50 9.69 5.24 6.36
N CYS A 51 8.80 6.17 6.71
CA CYS A 51 8.92 7.58 6.37
C CYS A 51 9.39 8.40 7.58
N GLU A 52 10.27 9.38 7.36
CA GLU A 52 10.68 10.36 8.36
C GLU A 52 10.54 11.80 7.83
N ILE A 53 10.30 12.75 8.74
CA ILE A 53 10.26 14.18 8.41
C ILE A 53 11.70 14.70 8.41
N ARG A 54 12.12 15.23 7.26
CA ARG A 54 13.46 15.78 7.05
C ARG A 54 13.51 17.30 7.16
N ASP A 55 12.44 17.98 6.74
CA ASP A 55 12.34 19.45 6.78
C ASP A 55 11.19 19.87 7.72
N TRP A 56 11.52 20.04 8.99
CA TRP A 56 10.55 20.43 10.04
C TRP A 56 10.04 21.85 9.88
N GLU A 57 10.82 22.76 9.30
CA GLU A 57 10.42 24.14 9.07
C GLU A 57 9.29 24.21 8.04
N ARG A 58 9.46 23.56 6.89
CA ARG A 58 8.43 23.53 5.84
C ARG A 58 7.25 22.63 6.22
N PHE A 59 7.48 21.57 6.99
CA PHE A 59 6.41 20.76 7.55
C PHE A 59 5.50 21.57 8.49
N GLY A 60 6.09 22.43 9.33
CA GLY A 60 5.36 23.30 10.25
C GLY A 60 4.44 24.32 9.57
N LEU A 61 4.65 24.60 8.27
CA LEU A 61 3.79 25.48 7.47
C LEU A 61 2.52 24.79 6.94
N LEU A 62 2.43 23.46 7.03
CA LEU A 62 1.26 22.71 6.58
C LEU A 62 0.08 22.95 7.53
N PRO A 63 -1.19 22.82 7.06
CA PRO A 63 -2.35 22.85 7.93
C PRO A 63 -2.26 21.78 9.04
N GLN A 64 -2.76 22.10 10.23
CA GLN A 64 -2.67 21.20 11.40
C GLN A 64 -3.26 19.81 11.12
N ALA A 65 -4.39 19.74 10.41
CA ALA A 65 -4.99 18.47 10.00
C ALA A 65 -4.06 17.64 9.08
N THR A 66 -3.32 18.30 8.20
CA THR A 66 -2.34 17.65 7.32
C THR A 66 -1.14 17.15 8.12
N GLN A 67 -0.65 17.94 9.09
CA GLN A 67 0.44 17.52 9.96
C GLN A 67 0.07 16.26 10.75
N GLN A 68 -1.12 16.25 11.36
CA GLN A 68 -1.64 15.12 12.12
C GLN A 68 -1.72 13.85 11.25
N ALA A 69 -2.30 13.96 10.06
CA ALA A 69 -2.43 12.83 9.14
C ALA A 69 -1.07 12.25 8.72
N VAL A 70 -0.07 13.09 8.45
CA VAL A 70 1.28 12.64 8.07
C VAL A 70 1.97 11.95 9.25
N LEU A 71 1.83 12.49 10.46
CA LEU A 71 2.39 11.87 11.67
C LEU A 71 1.75 10.50 11.95
N GLU A 72 0.44 10.37 11.76
CA GLU A 72 -0.26 9.07 11.89
C GLU A 72 0.21 8.05 10.85
N VAL A 73 0.43 8.49 9.61
CA VAL A 73 1.01 7.65 8.55
C VAL A 73 2.41 7.18 8.93
N ILE A 74 3.28 8.09 9.36
CA ILE A 74 4.66 7.77 9.77
C ILE A 74 4.65 6.81 10.96
N TYR A 75 3.84 7.10 11.99
CA TYR A 75 3.77 6.28 13.20
C TYR A 75 3.21 4.88 12.94
N SER A 76 2.18 4.78 12.09
CA SER A 76 1.57 3.50 11.73
C SER A 76 2.38 2.71 10.71
N GLY A 77 3.32 3.35 10.03
CA GLY A 77 4.04 2.81 8.88
C GLY A 77 3.15 2.55 7.67
N LYS A 78 1.87 2.93 7.70
CA LYS A 78 0.88 2.62 6.65
C LYS A 78 0.38 3.89 6.01
N VAL A 79 0.36 3.89 4.67
CA VAL A 79 -0.19 5.00 3.88
C VAL A 79 -1.57 4.63 3.33
N PRO A 80 -2.66 5.19 3.89
CA PRO A 80 -4.00 5.03 3.31
C PRO A 80 -4.06 5.56 1.87
N ASN A 81 -4.91 4.95 1.03
CA ASN A 81 -5.04 5.32 -0.39
C ASN A 81 -5.34 6.81 -0.60
N GLU A 82 -6.16 7.42 0.27
CA GLU A 82 -6.49 8.84 0.24
C GLU A 82 -5.29 9.75 0.54
N LEU A 83 -4.31 9.26 1.31
CA LEU A 83 -3.10 10.00 1.68
C LEU A 83 -1.90 9.73 0.77
N GLN A 84 -1.97 8.74 -0.13
CA GLN A 84 -0.86 8.44 -1.06
C GLN A 84 -0.43 9.65 -1.89
N SER A 85 -1.39 10.42 -2.41
CA SER A 85 -1.09 11.61 -3.20
C SER A 85 -0.43 12.72 -2.39
N LEU A 86 -0.80 12.85 -1.11
CA LEU A 86 -0.17 13.79 -0.19
C LEU A 86 1.27 13.36 0.12
N MET A 87 1.47 12.12 0.53
CA MET A 87 2.79 11.59 0.86
C MET A 87 3.76 11.66 -0.31
N ARG A 88 3.28 11.37 -1.55
CA ARG A 88 4.09 11.54 -2.76
C ARG A 88 4.56 12.99 -2.95
N ARG A 89 3.67 13.96 -2.81
CA ARG A 89 4.03 15.39 -2.95
C ARG A 89 5.01 15.84 -1.88
N LEU A 90 4.83 15.38 -0.64
CA LEU A 90 5.76 15.69 0.45
C LEU A 90 7.15 15.08 0.20
N LYS A 91 7.21 13.86 -0.38
CA LYS A 91 8.46 13.22 -0.78
C LYS A 91 9.15 13.97 -1.92
N GLU A 92 8.40 14.33 -2.97
CA GLU A 92 8.91 15.11 -4.11
C GLU A 92 9.41 16.50 -3.68
N ALA A 93 8.75 17.11 -2.69
CA ALA A 93 9.16 18.39 -2.09
C ALA A 93 10.36 18.27 -1.14
N GLY A 94 10.81 17.04 -0.82
CA GLY A 94 11.91 16.77 0.12
C GLY A 94 11.54 16.98 1.60
N ILE A 95 10.26 17.13 1.92
CA ILE A 95 9.78 17.34 3.29
C ILE A 95 9.83 16.04 4.08
N VAL A 96 9.48 14.93 3.43
CA VAL A 96 9.59 13.58 4.00
C VAL A 96 10.51 12.71 3.15
N VAL A 97 11.17 11.76 3.78
CA VAL A 97 11.96 10.71 3.11
C VAL A 97 11.36 9.38 3.50
N CYS A 98 11.12 8.51 2.53
CA CYS A 98 10.55 7.18 2.75
C CYS A 98 11.41 6.12 2.08
N THR A 99 11.81 5.10 2.85
CA THR A 99 12.59 3.92 2.41
C THR A 99 11.71 2.74 2.07
#